data_AF-A0AAW2EXX9-F1
#
_entry.id   AF-A0AAW2EXX9-F1
#
_cell.length_a   1.000
_cell.length_b   1.000
_cell.length_c   1.000
_cell.angle_alpha   90.00
_cell.angle_beta   90.00
_cell.angle_gamma   90.00
#
_symmetry.space_group_name_H-M   'P 1'
#
loop_
_entity.id
_entity.type
_entity.pdbx_description
1 polymer ?
#
loop_
_entity_poly.entity_id
_entity_poly.type
_entity_poly.pdbx_seq_one_letter_code
_entity_poly.pdbx_strand_id
1 'polypeptide(L)'
;MSAETALNDVSNVASRLQSLRLATPAEDERDTTENTVAGGSAAASGVVADAGGPSTVREPLRNITLSRARRALNFVGDEDQPLMSSSSTARCEASFSNSDNRPPINAANTSYLDGRAQNNGTENSTTQNQPAVMYNWQGTKATMRERIVFLFNNEILSDVTFLVGRGAQHQRIPAHKLVLSSGSAVFDAMFNGTLATASSEIEVPDVEPAAFLAVLLFLYTDEIQIDPETVMTTLYTAKKYAVAALEKHCVDFLKNNLTSDNAFLLLTQARLFDEPQLASVCLDTIDRFTTEAFNADGFTDIDIDTLMIVLERDTLRVRESKLFQAVLRWSEAECVRQQLPVTPENQRLVLGDALSLVRFPLMSKEEFTAGPAQSGLLNYSEVLSLFSYFILNPKPAVGFQTMPRCCMTDKEQTVCRFQHTKSKWGYFGTSDRIRFSVDRRIFLLGYGVYGSTQEPAIYEVTVELIHTASGKVIATNATSFSCDGSKYTYRLMFKELAEILPNTIYTASATFKGPYSYYGTKGMKTVMVDCDSGNGKVKFKFSSELGDNNGTSTEEGQIPELIFYT
;
A
#
# COMPACT_ATOMS: atom_id res chain seq x y z
N MET A 1 34.77 6.75 -11.40
CA MET A 1 33.66 6.34 -12.29
C MET A 1 32.29 6.68 -11.69
N SER A 2 32.08 7.91 -11.20
CA SER A 2 30.86 8.24 -10.41
C SER A 2 30.30 9.64 -10.68
N ALA A 3 30.72 10.29 -11.76
CA ALA A 3 30.16 11.59 -12.18
C ALA A 3 29.54 11.51 -13.60
N GLU A 4 30.16 10.74 -14.51
CA GLU A 4 29.62 10.51 -15.86
C GLU A 4 28.30 9.72 -15.86
N THR A 5 28.08 8.81 -14.89
CA THR A 5 26.84 8.04 -14.79
C THR A 5 25.64 8.94 -14.41
N ALA A 6 25.85 9.93 -13.54
CA ALA A 6 24.80 10.87 -13.12
C ALA A 6 24.42 11.88 -14.22
N LEU A 7 25.40 12.32 -15.03
CA LEU A 7 25.16 13.18 -16.19
C LEU A 7 24.41 12.45 -17.32
N ASN A 8 24.69 11.16 -17.51
CA ASN A 8 24.00 10.34 -18.51
C ASN A 8 22.55 10.03 -18.12
N ASP A 9 22.25 9.88 -16.83
CA ASP A 9 20.87 9.70 -16.35
C ASP A 9 20.03 10.98 -16.46
N VAL A 10 20.61 12.16 -16.21
CA VAL A 10 19.92 13.46 -16.39
C VAL A 10 19.65 13.75 -17.87
N SER A 11 20.57 13.42 -18.77
CA SER A 11 20.38 13.57 -20.22
C SER A 11 19.27 12.66 -20.77
N ASN A 12 19.18 11.42 -20.25
CA ASN A 12 18.13 10.46 -20.63
C ASN A 12 16.73 10.84 -20.11
N VAL A 13 16.63 11.51 -18.96
CA VAL A 13 15.35 12.00 -18.41
C VAL A 13 14.87 13.24 -19.15
N ALA A 14 15.78 14.18 -19.49
CA ALA A 14 15.46 15.37 -20.27
C ALA A 14 14.99 15.04 -21.70
N SER A 15 15.64 14.07 -22.36
CA SER A 15 15.25 13.62 -23.70
C SER A 15 13.93 12.82 -23.74
N ARG A 16 13.59 12.09 -22.66
CA ARG A 16 12.28 11.44 -22.50
C ARG A 16 11.13 12.42 -22.24
N LEU A 17 11.40 13.59 -21.66
CA LEU A 17 10.40 14.64 -21.46
C LEU A 17 10.20 15.52 -22.70
N GLN A 18 11.21 15.61 -23.58
CA GLN A 18 11.13 16.39 -24.80
C GLN A 18 10.32 15.69 -25.92
N SER A 19 10.33 14.35 -25.97
CA SER A 19 9.45 13.56 -26.85
C SER A 19 7.97 13.61 -26.47
N LEU A 20 7.63 14.07 -25.27
CA LEU A 20 6.26 14.32 -24.81
C LEU A 20 5.75 15.74 -25.13
N ARG A 21 6.59 16.63 -25.66
CA ARG A 21 6.25 18.03 -25.97
C ARG A 21 5.92 18.31 -27.45
N LEU A 22 6.16 17.37 -28.36
CA LEU A 22 5.91 17.53 -29.80
C LEU A 22 4.85 16.54 -30.29
N ALA A 23 3.61 16.77 -29.90
CA ALA A 23 2.45 16.19 -30.55
C ALA A 23 1.31 17.23 -30.52
N THR A 24 1.29 18.10 -31.52
CA THR A 24 0.11 18.89 -31.90
C THR A 24 -0.18 18.68 -33.39
N PRO A 25 -1.46 18.73 -33.80
CA PRO A 25 -1.94 18.14 -35.04
C PRO A 25 -1.72 19.10 -36.21
N ALA A 26 -1.25 18.57 -37.35
CA ALA A 26 -1.22 19.29 -38.62
C ALA A 26 -2.27 18.71 -39.57
N GLU A 27 -3.01 19.62 -40.19
CA GLU A 27 -4.17 19.44 -41.05
C GLU A 27 -3.84 18.86 -42.43
N ASP A 28 -4.88 18.34 -43.07
CA ASP A 28 -5.00 17.89 -44.46
C ASP A 28 -4.43 18.88 -45.50
N GLU A 29 -3.61 18.38 -46.42
CA GLU A 29 -3.62 18.82 -47.83
C GLU A 29 -3.57 17.61 -48.77
N ARG A 30 -4.50 17.61 -49.73
CA ARG A 30 -4.61 16.65 -50.84
C ARG A 30 -3.60 17.03 -51.93
N ASP A 31 -2.92 16.06 -52.55
CA ASP A 31 -3.07 15.82 -53.99
C ASP A 31 -2.41 14.51 -54.52
N THR A 32 -3.25 13.74 -55.22
CA THR A 32 -3.11 12.94 -56.45
C THR A 32 -1.90 12.04 -56.84
N THR A 33 -2.30 10.91 -57.46
CA THR A 33 -1.60 9.94 -58.37
C THR A 33 -0.73 8.86 -57.70
N GLU A 34 -0.70 7.57 -58.07
CA GLU A 34 -1.34 6.71 -59.09
C GLU A 34 -0.99 5.23 -58.76
N ASN A 35 -1.89 4.28 -59.10
CA ASN A 35 -1.65 2.85 -59.46
C ASN A 35 -0.99 1.89 -58.41
N THR A 36 -1.41 0.64 -58.16
CA THR A 36 -2.05 -0.39 -59.01
C THR A 36 -2.46 -1.62 -58.16
N VAL A 37 -3.70 -2.08 -58.34
CA VAL A 37 -4.17 -3.48 -58.56
C VAL A 37 -4.15 -4.58 -57.46
N ALA A 38 -5.32 -5.25 -57.41
CA ALA A 38 -5.71 -6.58 -56.90
C ALA A 38 -6.04 -6.68 -55.40
N GLY A 39 -7.20 -7.13 -54.97
CA GLY A 39 -8.37 -7.75 -55.62
C GLY A 39 -9.07 -8.63 -54.57
N GLY A 40 -10.41 -8.64 -54.53
CA GLY A 40 -11.15 -9.63 -53.73
C GLY A 40 -12.42 -9.14 -53.01
N SER A 41 -13.48 -8.96 -53.79
CA SER A 41 -14.91 -9.16 -53.48
C SER A 41 -15.31 -9.74 -52.11
N ALA A 42 -16.23 -9.08 -51.40
CA ALA A 42 -17.60 -9.57 -51.19
C ALA A 42 -18.49 -8.53 -50.47
N ALA A 43 -19.75 -8.47 -50.88
CA ALA A 43 -20.74 -7.45 -50.61
C ALA A 43 -21.65 -7.71 -49.39
N ALA A 44 -22.26 -6.64 -48.88
CA ALA A 44 -23.65 -6.48 -48.39
C ALA A 44 -23.67 -5.46 -47.22
N SER A 45 -24.01 -4.19 -47.49
CA SER A 45 -25.38 -3.62 -47.43
C SER A 45 -25.87 -3.33 -46.01
N GLY A 46 -26.11 -2.05 -45.71
CA GLY A 46 -27.17 -1.66 -44.78
C GLY A 46 -26.88 -0.50 -43.82
N VAL A 47 -27.13 0.73 -44.30
CA VAL A 47 -27.73 1.87 -43.57
C VAL A 47 -27.04 2.34 -42.29
N VAL A 48 -26.33 3.47 -42.37
CA VAL A 48 -25.87 4.26 -41.21
C VAL A 48 -26.84 5.42 -41.01
N ALA A 49 -27.48 5.47 -39.85
CA ALA A 49 -28.25 6.61 -39.37
C ALA A 49 -27.32 7.59 -38.64
N ASP A 50 -27.54 8.85 -38.94
CA ASP A 50 -26.96 10.05 -38.32
C ASP A 50 -27.38 10.18 -36.84
N ALA A 51 -26.40 10.39 -35.96
CA ALA A 51 -26.61 10.90 -34.60
C ALA A 51 -25.30 11.49 -34.06
N GLY A 52 -25.21 12.82 -34.06
CA GLY A 52 -24.15 13.56 -33.41
C GLY A 52 -24.14 13.37 -31.89
N GLY A 53 -22.94 13.22 -31.32
CA GLY A 53 -22.67 13.25 -29.88
C GLY A 53 -21.60 14.29 -29.56
N PRO A 54 -21.68 15.01 -28.42
CA PRO A 54 -20.77 16.10 -28.09
C PRO A 54 -19.44 15.56 -27.55
N SER A 55 -18.35 16.14 -28.03
CA SER A 55 -16.98 15.86 -27.60
C SER A 55 -16.76 16.34 -26.16
N THR A 56 -16.74 15.42 -25.20
CA THR A 56 -16.27 15.70 -23.84
C THR A 56 -14.74 15.61 -23.81
N VAL A 57 -14.10 16.75 -23.60
CA VAL A 57 -12.65 16.85 -23.34
C VAL A 57 -12.36 16.09 -22.05
N ARG A 58 -11.70 14.94 -22.17
CA ARG A 58 -11.31 14.07 -21.07
C ARG A 58 -10.13 14.72 -20.33
N GLU A 59 -10.32 15.12 -19.06
CA GLU A 59 -9.25 15.60 -18.21
C GLU A 59 -8.16 14.53 -18.00
N PRO A 60 -6.88 14.90 -17.84
CA PRO A 60 -5.80 13.93 -17.63
C PRO A 60 -5.94 13.24 -16.27
N LEU A 61 -5.93 11.90 -16.29
CA LEU A 61 -6.09 10.98 -15.16
C LEU A 61 -5.30 11.37 -13.89
N ARG A 62 -4.14 12.03 -14.03
CA ARG A 62 -3.29 12.49 -12.91
C ARG A 62 -4.00 13.49 -11.98
N ASN A 63 -4.82 14.38 -12.51
CA ASN A 63 -5.52 15.40 -11.70
C ASN A 63 -6.69 14.80 -10.91
N ILE A 64 -7.34 13.78 -11.47
CA ILE A 64 -8.42 13.04 -10.79
C ILE A 64 -7.84 12.23 -9.62
N THR A 65 -6.66 11.63 -9.78
CA THR A 65 -6.00 10.86 -8.72
C THR A 65 -5.45 11.73 -7.59
N LEU A 66 -4.98 12.96 -7.89
CA LEU A 66 -4.53 13.93 -6.88
C LEU A 66 -5.69 14.56 -6.10
N SER A 67 -6.81 14.87 -6.76
CA SER A 67 -8.02 15.38 -6.09
C SER A 67 -8.67 14.34 -5.17
N ARG A 68 -8.57 13.04 -5.51
CA ARG A 68 -8.96 11.93 -4.64
C ARG A 68 -8.05 11.81 -3.41
N ALA A 69 -6.75 12.04 -3.56
CA ALA A 69 -5.79 11.99 -2.45
C ALA A 69 -6.14 12.95 -1.31
N ARG A 70 -6.62 14.15 -1.66
CA ARG A 70 -7.03 15.18 -0.71
C ARG A 70 -8.21 14.76 0.18
N ARG A 71 -9.17 14.02 -0.35
CA ARG A 71 -10.40 13.68 0.40
C ARG A 71 -10.15 12.64 1.49
N ALA A 72 -9.20 11.73 1.32
CA ALA A 72 -8.93 10.65 2.28
C ALA A 72 -7.87 10.96 3.35
N LEU A 73 -7.13 12.09 3.25
CA LEU A 73 -6.28 12.58 4.34
C LEU A 73 -7.06 13.43 5.37
N ASN A 74 -8.37 13.68 5.13
CA ASN A 74 -9.21 14.54 5.97
C ASN A 74 -9.94 13.83 7.11
N PHE A 75 -9.64 12.57 7.43
CA PHE A 75 -10.23 11.86 8.56
C PHE A 75 -9.22 11.69 9.71
N VAL A 76 -8.97 12.78 10.43
CA VAL A 76 -8.52 12.73 11.83
C VAL A 76 -9.39 13.69 12.64
N GLY A 77 -10.33 13.13 13.40
CA GLY A 77 -10.92 13.74 14.59
C GLY A 77 -12.25 14.45 14.40
N ASP A 78 -13.35 13.74 14.65
CA ASP A 78 -14.49 14.32 15.35
C ASP A 78 -15.14 13.20 16.20
N GLU A 79 -14.87 13.21 17.50
CA GLU A 79 -15.70 12.50 18.48
C GLU A 79 -16.26 13.51 19.49
N ASP A 80 -17.57 13.41 19.65
CA ASP A 80 -18.47 14.19 20.49
C ASP A 80 -18.02 14.33 21.96
N GLN A 81 -18.16 15.53 22.52
CA GLN A 81 -18.32 15.74 23.96
C GLN A 81 -19.64 16.44 24.27
N PRO A 82 -20.50 15.88 25.15
CA PRO A 82 -21.61 16.61 25.72
C PRO A 82 -21.19 17.39 26.98
N LEU A 83 -21.83 18.56 27.13
CA LEU A 83 -21.79 19.47 28.27
C LEU A 83 -22.06 18.79 29.63
N MET A 84 -21.39 19.26 30.71
CA MET A 84 -22.04 19.80 31.93
C MET A 84 -21.04 20.22 33.04
N SER A 85 -21.15 21.50 33.42
CA SER A 85 -21.11 22.12 34.77
C SER A 85 -20.15 21.69 35.91
N SER A 86 -19.49 22.73 36.43
CA SER A 86 -19.42 23.17 37.85
C SER A 86 -18.28 22.75 38.80
N SER A 87 -17.62 23.82 39.29
CA SER A 87 -17.20 24.10 40.67
C SER A 87 -15.92 23.52 41.29
N SER A 88 -15.17 24.49 41.87
CA SER A 88 -14.50 24.50 43.18
C SER A 88 -13.07 23.93 43.34
N THR A 89 -12.15 24.89 43.57
CA THR A 89 -11.12 24.94 44.63
C THR A 89 -10.22 23.73 44.89
N ALA A 90 -8.90 23.92 44.79
CA ALA A 90 -8.02 24.09 45.96
C ALA A 90 -6.54 24.26 45.57
N ARG A 91 -5.87 25.05 46.40
CA ARG A 91 -4.45 25.39 46.44
C ARG A 91 -3.55 24.17 46.65
N CYS A 92 -2.30 24.28 46.19
CA CYS A 92 -1.12 23.99 47.02
C CYS A 92 0.09 24.78 46.52
N GLU A 93 0.59 25.68 47.37
CA GLU A 93 1.90 26.32 47.29
C GLU A 93 2.94 25.39 47.91
N ALA A 94 4.17 25.38 47.38
CA ALA A 94 5.39 25.28 48.19
C ALA A 94 6.62 25.76 47.39
N SER A 95 7.05 26.94 47.82
CA SER A 95 8.26 27.75 47.60
C SER A 95 9.61 27.04 47.78
N PHE A 96 10.67 27.58 47.15
CA PHE A 96 12.00 27.93 47.73
C PHE A 96 12.75 28.80 46.68
N SER A 97 12.70 30.14 46.75
CA SER A 97 13.63 31.11 47.39
C SER A 97 15.04 31.21 46.75
N ASN A 98 15.30 32.31 46.02
CA ASN A 98 16.17 33.47 46.36
C ASN A 98 17.64 33.29 45.88
N SER A 99 18.39 34.29 45.39
CA SER A 99 18.35 35.76 45.53
C SER A 99 19.34 36.44 44.56
N ASP A 100 18.96 37.64 44.10
CA ASP A 100 19.70 38.89 43.86
C ASP A 100 21.20 38.92 43.48
N ASN A 101 21.52 39.71 42.45
CA ASN A 101 22.43 40.86 42.58
C ASN A 101 22.51 41.77 41.33
N ARG A 102 22.46 43.08 41.55
CA ARG A 102 22.74 44.20 40.62
C ARG A 102 23.31 45.38 41.46
N PRO A 103 23.81 46.51 40.88
CA PRO A 103 24.96 46.83 40.00
C PRO A 103 26.06 47.65 40.76
N PRO A 104 27.06 48.33 40.10
CA PRO A 104 26.93 49.75 39.64
C PRO A 104 27.67 50.08 38.28
N ILE A 105 27.18 50.94 37.35
CA ILE A 105 27.21 52.42 37.16
C ILE A 105 28.48 53.02 36.44
N ASN A 106 28.20 53.99 35.53
CA ASN A 106 28.99 55.08 34.89
C ASN A 106 29.63 54.84 33.50
N ALA A 107 29.64 55.77 32.52
CA ALA A 107 29.01 57.09 32.31
C ALA A 107 29.34 57.62 30.88
N ALA A 108 28.54 58.59 30.39
CA ALA A 108 28.82 59.62 29.35
C ALA A 108 28.93 59.17 27.87
N ASN A 109 28.45 59.88 26.83
CA ASN A 109 27.83 61.21 26.68
C ASN A 109 27.17 61.34 25.28
N THR A 110 25.98 61.98 25.23
CA THR A 110 25.47 63.03 24.29
C THR A 110 25.97 63.10 22.82
N SER A 111 25.11 63.27 21.80
CA SER A 111 24.35 64.52 21.53
C SER A 111 23.46 64.46 20.24
N TYR A 112 22.25 65.05 20.35
CA TYR A 112 21.50 65.98 19.43
C TYR A 112 21.53 65.79 17.90
N LEU A 113 20.44 65.85 17.12
CA LEU A 113 19.31 66.83 17.02
C LEU A 113 18.04 66.09 16.50
N ASP A 114 16.85 66.18 17.11
CA ASP A 114 15.78 67.21 16.95
C ASP A 114 15.51 67.65 15.48
N GLY A 115 14.28 67.66 14.94
CA GLY A 115 12.97 67.35 15.47
C GLY A 115 11.84 67.74 14.51
N ARG A 116 10.63 67.29 14.88
CA ARG A 116 9.29 67.89 14.65
C ARG A 116 8.62 67.84 13.27
N ALA A 117 7.55 67.04 13.25
CA ALA A 117 6.35 67.22 12.45
C ALA A 117 5.59 68.51 12.83
N GLN A 118 4.98 69.16 11.83
CA GLN A 118 3.74 69.93 11.96
C GLN A 118 3.03 70.07 10.60
N ASN A 119 1.71 70.22 10.71
CA ASN A 119 0.63 70.00 9.74
C ASN A 119 0.45 71.02 8.60
N ASN A 120 -0.34 70.55 7.61
CA ASN A 120 -1.30 71.22 6.71
C ASN A 120 -0.85 71.69 5.32
N GLY A 121 -1.55 71.17 4.30
CA GLY A 121 -1.59 71.70 2.94
C GLY A 121 -2.22 70.73 1.95
N THR A 122 -3.50 70.92 1.66
CA THR A 122 -4.30 70.20 0.65
C THR A 122 -3.84 70.58 -0.75
N GLU A 123 -3.31 69.65 -1.56
CA GLU A 123 -3.36 69.75 -3.03
C GLU A 123 -3.51 68.36 -3.66
N ASN A 124 -4.51 68.27 -4.54
CA ASN A 124 -4.81 67.12 -5.40
C ASN A 124 -3.65 66.83 -6.34
N SER A 125 -3.19 65.59 -6.38
CA SER A 125 -2.54 65.00 -7.56
C SER A 125 -2.70 63.49 -7.50
N THR A 126 -3.46 62.96 -8.45
CA THR A 126 -3.51 61.55 -8.82
C THR A 126 -2.11 60.99 -9.02
N THR A 127 -1.62 60.21 -8.06
CA THR A 127 -0.44 59.37 -8.23
C THR A 127 -0.85 57.90 -8.14
N GLN A 128 -0.57 57.21 -9.24
CA GLN A 128 -0.67 55.76 -9.36
C GLN A 128 0.06 55.09 -8.19
N ASN A 129 -0.58 54.08 -7.57
CA ASN A 129 0.02 53.18 -6.60
C ASN A 129 1.26 52.50 -7.23
N GLN A 130 2.45 53.08 -7.05
CA GLN A 130 3.70 52.35 -7.15
C GLN A 130 4.02 51.76 -5.77
N PRO A 131 4.41 50.47 -5.68
CA PRO A 131 4.83 49.90 -4.41
C PRO A 131 6.05 50.66 -3.89
N ALA A 132 5.97 51.14 -2.65
CA ALA A 132 7.06 51.87 -2.01
C ALA A 132 8.31 50.98 -1.97
N VAL A 133 9.35 51.35 -2.73
CA VAL A 133 10.64 50.66 -2.71
C VAL A 133 11.24 50.86 -1.32
N MET A 134 11.21 49.80 -0.50
CA MET A 134 11.74 49.82 0.85
C MET A 134 13.27 49.87 0.80
N TYR A 135 13.85 51.07 0.85
CA TYR A 135 15.31 51.23 0.92
C TYR A 135 15.85 50.81 2.30
N ASN A 136 17.07 50.24 2.34
CA ASN A 136 17.77 49.79 3.56
C ASN A 136 17.16 48.61 4.34
N TRP A 137 16.31 47.79 3.73
CA TRP A 137 15.76 46.59 4.37
C TRP A 137 16.84 45.62 4.87
N GLN A 138 18.01 45.57 4.22
CA GLN A 138 19.12 44.69 4.59
C GLN A 138 19.64 44.98 6.00
N GLY A 139 19.59 46.24 6.44
CA GLY A 139 20.03 46.65 7.78
C GLY A 139 19.07 46.22 8.90
N THR A 140 17.85 45.82 8.56
CA THR A 140 16.84 45.34 9.52
C THR A 140 16.95 43.84 9.83
N LYS A 141 17.82 43.11 9.13
CA LYS A 141 17.98 41.66 9.20
C LYS A 141 19.39 41.30 9.70
N ALA A 142 19.47 40.55 10.78
CA ALA A 142 20.73 40.27 11.47
C ALA A 142 21.62 39.29 10.69
N THR A 143 21.01 38.26 10.07
CA THR A 143 21.74 37.18 9.40
C THR A 143 21.54 37.19 7.88
N MET A 144 22.43 36.52 7.15
CA MET A 144 22.23 36.31 5.71
C MET A 144 20.98 35.47 5.43
N ARG A 145 20.73 34.45 6.26
CA ARG A 145 19.50 33.64 6.21
C ARG A 145 18.26 34.51 6.27
N GLU A 146 18.15 35.42 7.25
CA GLU A 146 17.00 36.34 7.36
C GLU A 146 16.85 37.26 6.14
N ARG A 147 17.96 37.65 5.50
CA ARG A 147 17.91 38.45 4.27
C ARG A 147 17.40 37.64 3.08
N ILE A 148 17.82 36.39 2.93
CA ILE A 148 17.31 35.50 1.87
C ILE A 148 15.84 35.14 2.13
N VAL A 149 15.47 34.81 3.36
CA VAL A 149 14.07 34.56 3.76
C VAL A 149 13.19 35.77 3.44
N PHE A 150 13.67 37.00 3.65
CA PHE A 150 12.92 38.21 3.29
C PHE A 150 12.64 38.36 1.79
N LEU A 151 13.48 37.78 0.93
CA LEU A 151 13.31 37.78 -0.53
C LEU A 151 12.33 36.70 -1.02
N PHE A 152 11.91 35.77 -0.15
CA PHE A 152 10.93 34.75 -0.52
C PHE A 152 9.62 35.40 -1.00
N ASN A 153 9.17 35.02 -2.20
CA ASN A 153 7.93 35.49 -2.83
C ASN A 153 7.81 37.05 -2.83
N ASN A 154 8.93 37.73 -3.05
CA ASN A 154 9.04 39.19 -3.05
C ASN A 154 9.51 39.68 -4.42
N GLU A 155 8.99 40.82 -4.88
CA GLU A 155 9.38 41.42 -6.17
C GLU A 155 10.77 42.09 -6.11
N ILE A 156 11.23 42.47 -4.92
CA ILE A 156 12.55 43.10 -4.72
C ILE A 156 13.64 42.14 -5.21
N LEU A 157 14.44 42.58 -6.18
CA LEU A 157 15.53 41.82 -6.82
C LEU A 157 15.11 40.56 -7.59
N SER A 158 13.80 40.33 -7.75
CA SER A 158 13.31 39.20 -8.56
C SER A 158 13.68 39.37 -10.03
N ASP A 159 14.14 38.29 -10.66
CA ASP A 159 14.61 38.24 -12.04
C ASP A 159 13.90 37.13 -12.85
N VAL A 160 12.92 36.47 -12.24
CA VAL A 160 11.99 35.52 -12.86
C VAL A 160 10.63 35.55 -12.15
N THR A 161 9.56 35.28 -12.87
CA THR A 161 8.20 35.16 -12.34
C THR A 161 7.57 33.88 -12.86
N PHE A 162 6.95 33.11 -11.96
CA PHE A 162 6.22 31.90 -12.29
C PHE A 162 4.72 32.16 -12.33
N LEU A 163 4.11 31.53 -13.32
CA LEU A 163 2.69 31.57 -13.64
C LEU A 163 2.13 30.18 -13.33
N VAL A 164 1.74 29.96 -12.06
CA VAL A 164 1.47 28.61 -11.49
C VAL A 164 -0.03 28.35 -11.38
N GLY A 165 -0.47 27.17 -11.78
CA GLY A 165 -1.88 26.73 -11.72
C GLY A 165 -2.64 26.90 -13.04
N ARG A 166 -3.93 26.50 -13.06
CA ARG A 166 -4.82 26.61 -14.24
C ARG A 166 -6.04 27.46 -13.96
N GLY A 167 -6.55 28.10 -15.01
CA GLY A 167 -7.81 28.84 -14.98
C GLY A 167 -7.79 29.98 -13.95
N ALA A 168 -8.87 30.10 -13.18
CA ALA A 168 -9.04 31.17 -12.19
C ALA A 168 -8.12 31.04 -10.95
N GLN A 169 -7.44 29.91 -10.77
CA GLN A 169 -6.50 29.65 -9.65
C GLN A 169 -5.04 29.92 -10.03
N HIS A 170 -4.82 30.64 -11.13
CA HIS A 170 -3.50 31.01 -11.60
C HIS A 170 -2.90 32.07 -10.67
N GLN A 171 -1.76 31.77 -10.04
CA GLN A 171 -1.01 32.68 -9.19
C GLN A 171 0.32 33.09 -9.82
N ARG A 172 0.62 34.38 -9.74
CA ARG A 172 1.87 34.99 -10.18
C ARG A 172 2.85 35.05 -8.99
N ILE A 173 3.98 34.36 -9.10
CA ILE A 173 4.94 34.14 -8.01
C ILE A 173 6.34 34.64 -8.43
N PRO A 174 6.81 35.79 -7.90
CA PRO A 174 8.17 36.26 -8.16
C PRO A 174 9.22 35.40 -7.46
N ALA A 175 10.37 35.21 -8.11
CA ALA A 175 11.49 34.44 -7.56
C ALA A 175 12.84 34.92 -8.12
N HIS A 176 13.91 34.27 -7.65
CA HIS A 176 15.31 34.65 -7.90
C HIS A 176 16.05 33.48 -8.53
N LYS A 177 16.53 33.64 -9.76
CA LYS A 177 17.24 32.60 -10.54
C LYS A 177 18.45 32.07 -9.80
N LEU A 178 19.20 32.93 -9.10
CA LEU A 178 20.37 32.52 -8.30
C LEU A 178 20.00 31.48 -7.24
N VAL A 179 18.95 31.76 -6.45
CA VAL A 179 18.51 30.85 -5.38
C VAL A 179 18.01 29.54 -5.97
N LEU A 180 17.16 29.61 -7.00
CA LEU A 180 16.60 28.43 -7.66
C LEU A 180 17.66 27.54 -8.31
N SER A 181 18.60 28.13 -9.05
CA SER A 181 19.68 27.39 -9.71
C SER A 181 20.62 26.74 -8.70
N SER A 182 20.84 27.38 -7.55
CA SER A 182 21.70 26.83 -6.49
C SER A 182 21.11 25.59 -5.82
N GLY A 183 19.78 25.49 -5.72
CA GLY A 183 19.09 24.40 -5.03
C GLY A 183 18.41 23.37 -5.95
N SER A 184 18.46 23.56 -7.28
CA SER A 184 17.83 22.66 -8.25
C SER A 184 18.60 22.64 -9.57
N ALA A 185 19.05 21.46 -9.97
CA ALA A 185 19.66 21.25 -11.28
C ALA A 185 18.68 21.50 -12.44
N VAL A 186 17.38 21.32 -12.23
CA VAL A 186 16.35 21.59 -13.24
C VAL A 186 16.23 23.08 -13.48
N PHE A 187 16.21 23.89 -12.41
CA PHE A 187 16.20 25.34 -12.56
C PHE A 187 17.52 25.87 -13.13
N ASP A 188 18.66 25.31 -12.72
CA ASP A 188 19.96 25.68 -13.31
C ASP A 188 19.99 25.41 -14.82
N ALA A 189 19.55 24.24 -15.27
CA ALA A 189 19.44 23.94 -16.69
C ALA A 189 18.42 24.84 -17.41
N MET A 190 17.31 25.19 -16.76
CA MET A 190 16.28 26.07 -17.31
C MET A 190 16.77 27.50 -17.56
N PHE A 191 17.69 27.99 -16.72
CA PHE A 191 18.16 29.38 -16.77
C PHE A 191 19.56 29.57 -17.37
N ASN A 192 20.43 28.59 -17.18
CA ASN A 192 21.85 28.65 -17.57
C ASN A 192 22.24 27.56 -18.58
N GLY A 193 21.31 26.65 -18.93
CA GLY A 193 21.56 25.59 -19.90
C GLY A 193 21.64 26.06 -21.35
N THR A 194 22.02 25.15 -22.25
CA THR A 194 22.20 25.43 -23.69
C THR A 194 20.90 25.83 -24.40
N LEU A 195 19.73 25.47 -23.85
CA LEU A 195 18.40 25.89 -24.30
C LEU A 195 17.69 26.74 -23.24
N ALA A 196 18.45 27.56 -22.50
CA ALA A 196 17.88 28.41 -21.45
C ALA A 196 16.76 29.32 -21.97
N THR A 197 15.72 29.47 -21.17
CA THR A 197 14.58 30.32 -21.51
C THR A 197 14.96 31.80 -21.37
N ALA A 198 14.76 32.58 -22.43
CA ALA A 198 14.96 34.03 -22.40
C ALA A 198 13.81 34.80 -21.73
N SER A 199 12.64 34.15 -21.57
CA SER A 199 11.47 34.73 -20.92
C SER A 199 11.68 34.91 -19.41
N SER A 200 11.27 36.07 -18.91
CA SER A 200 11.18 36.35 -17.47
C SER A 200 9.93 35.74 -16.82
N GLU A 201 8.94 35.32 -17.63
CA GLU A 201 7.72 34.68 -17.17
C GLU A 201 7.66 33.21 -17.60
N ILE A 202 7.39 32.31 -16.65
CA ILE A 202 7.42 30.86 -16.85
C ILE A 202 6.10 30.24 -16.40
N GLU A 203 5.39 29.61 -17.32
CA GLU A 203 4.14 28.93 -17.05
C GLU A 203 4.34 27.52 -16.46
N VAL A 204 3.62 27.23 -15.38
CA VAL A 204 3.61 25.95 -14.68
C VAL A 204 2.15 25.53 -14.42
N PRO A 205 1.41 25.11 -15.46
CA PRO A 205 -0.01 24.82 -15.35
C PRO A 205 -0.31 23.46 -14.69
N ASP A 206 0.67 22.60 -14.50
CA ASP A 206 0.53 21.25 -13.94
C ASP A 206 0.87 21.17 -12.44
N VAL A 207 1.22 22.30 -11.82
CA VAL A 207 1.53 22.41 -10.40
C VAL A 207 0.57 23.39 -9.73
N GLU A 208 0.21 23.08 -8.50
CA GLU A 208 -0.63 23.95 -7.69
C GLU A 208 0.20 25.00 -6.95
N PRO A 209 -0.33 26.22 -6.76
CA PRO A 209 0.44 27.29 -6.14
C PRO A 209 0.98 26.94 -4.74
N ALA A 210 0.19 26.25 -3.91
CA ALA A 210 0.61 25.85 -2.56
C ALA A 210 1.83 24.91 -2.59
N ALA A 211 1.83 23.91 -3.47
CA ALA A 211 2.94 22.98 -3.63
C ALA A 211 4.20 23.67 -4.17
N PHE A 212 4.03 24.59 -5.13
CA PHE A 212 5.15 25.37 -5.66
C PHE A 212 5.76 26.28 -4.60
N LEU A 213 4.92 26.96 -3.81
CA LEU A 213 5.37 27.80 -2.70
C LEU A 213 6.10 27.01 -1.62
N ALA A 214 5.68 25.77 -1.33
CA ALA A 214 6.38 24.90 -0.39
C ALA A 214 7.80 24.53 -0.87
N VAL A 215 7.93 24.16 -2.16
CA VAL A 215 9.25 23.91 -2.76
C VAL A 215 10.10 25.18 -2.79
N LEU A 216 9.50 26.31 -3.15
CA LEU A 216 10.18 27.60 -3.18
C LEU A 216 10.66 28.01 -1.78
N LEU A 217 9.83 27.82 -0.75
CA LEU A 217 10.18 28.13 0.64
C LEU A 217 11.39 27.30 1.06
N PHE A 218 11.36 26.00 0.80
CA PHE A 218 12.48 25.10 1.10
C PHE A 218 13.78 25.57 0.45
N LEU A 219 13.75 25.97 -0.83
CA LEU A 219 14.94 26.47 -1.54
C LEU A 219 15.51 27.77 -0.95
N TYR A 220 14.69 28.59 -0.26
CA TYR A 220 15.13 29.85 0.33
C TYR A 220 15.60 29.71 1.78
N THR A 221 15.09 28.71 2.51
CA THR A 221 15.21 28.68 3.98
C THR A 221 15.78 27.37 4.53
N ASP A 222 15.82 26.30 3.72
CA ASP A 222 16.00 24.91 4.13
C ASP A 222 14.98 24.45 5.20
N GLU A 223 13.88 25.18 5.40
CA GLU A 223 12.82 24.81 6.34
C GLU A 223 11.80 23.90 5.67
N ILE A 224 11.46 22.82 6.36
CA ILE A 224 10.54 21.80 5.88
C ILE A 224 9.17 22.10 6.48
N GLN A 225 8.25 22.58 5.66
CA GLN A 225 6.84 22.72 6.01
C GLN A 225 6.03 21.81 5.09
N ILE A 226 5.72 20.62 5.59
CA ILE A 226 4.91 19.63 4.90
C ILE A 226 3.52 19.66 5.50
N ASP A 227 2.54 20.01 4.69
CA ASP A 227 1.13 19.95 5.02
C ASP A 227 0.56 18.60 4.55
N PRO A 228 -0.12 17.82 5.43
CA PRO A 228 -0.79 16.59 5.03
C PRO A 228 -1.67 16.73 3.78
N GLU A 229 -2.36 17.85 3.59
CA GLU A 229 -3.25 18.03 2.44
C GLU A 229 -2.50 18.24 1.11
N THR A 230 -1.27 18.74 1.18
CA THR A 230 -0.47 19.11 -0.02
C THR A 230 0.76 18.23 -0.22
N VAL A 231 1.09 17.33 0.71
CA VAL A 231 2.33 16.53 0.68
C VAL A 231 2.51 15.78 -0.65
N MET A 232 1.45 15.26 -1.25
CA MET A 232 1.53 14.53 -2.53
C MET A 232 1.87 15.46 -3.70
N THR A 233 1.23 16.63 -3.73
CA THR A 233 1.49 17.66 -4.75
C THR A 233 2.87 18.31 -4.54
N THR A 234 3.32 18.42 -3.29
CA THR A 234 4.66 18.90 -2.94
C THR A 234 5.73 17.88 -3.32
N LEU A 235 5.51 16.58 -3.08
CA LEU A 235 6.38 15.50 -3.53
C LEU A 235 6.53 15.49 -5.05
N TYR A 236 5.41 15.61 -5.78
CA TYR A 236 5.43 15.75 -7.24
C TYR A 236 6.30 16.93 -7.70
N THR A 237 6.10 18.09 -7.07
CA THR A 237 6.80 19.32 -7.43
C THR A 237 8.29 19.24 -7.09
N ALA A 238 8.64 18.65 -5.94
CA ALA A 238 10.01 18.41 -5.53
C ALA A 238 10.74 17.49 -6.53
N LYS A 239 10.09 16.40 -6.97
CA LYS A 239 10.61 15.52 -8.03
C LYS A 239 10.77 16.25 -9.36
N LYS A 240 9.74 16.99 -9.79
CA LYS A 240 9.74 17.74 -11.05
C LYS A 240 10.92 18.70 -11.14
N TYR A 241 11.30 19.33 -10.02
CA TYR A 241 12.44 20.25 -9.95
C TYR A 241 13.69 19.62 -9.30
N ALA A 242 13.76 18.30 -9.17
CA ALA A 242 14.92 17.57 -8.63
C ALA A 242 15.44 18.08 -7.27
N VAL A 243 14.54 18.43 -6.35
CA VAL A 243 14.86 18.85 -4.97
C VAL A 243 14.87 17.62 -4.06
N ALA A 244 15.91 16.80 -4.17
CA ALA A 244 15.98 15.47 -3.57
C ALA A 244 15.84 15.45 -2.04
N ALA A 245 16.33 16.47 -1.34
CA ALA A 245 16.19 16.56 0.11
C ALA A 245 14.71 16.69 0.53
N LEU A 246 13.96 17.57 -0.14
CA LEU A 246 12.53 17.77 0.13
C LEU A 246 11.71 16.55 -0.29
N GLU A 247 12.05 15.91 -1.41
CA GLU A 247 11.45 14.65 -1.85
C GLU A 247 11.56 13.59 -0.74
N LYS A 248 12.77 13.39 -0.21
CA LYS A 248 13.02 12.45 0.89
C LYS A 248 12.16 12.77 2.11
N HIS A 249 12.10 14.05 2.51
CA HIS A 249 11.28 14.47 3.65
C HIS A 249 9.78 14.23 3.42
N CYS A 250 9.28 14.43 2.20
CA CYS A 250 7.89 14.11 1.87
C CYS A 250 7.62 12.60 1.96
N VAL A 251 8.51 11.77 1.41
CA VAL A 251 8.38 10.30 1.49
C VAL A 251 8.45 9.81 2.93
N ASP A 252 9.37 10.35 3.75
CA ASP A 252 9.50 9.99 5.16
C ASP A 252 8.25 10.42 5.96
N PHE A 253 7.70 11.60 5.67
CA PHE A 253 6.43 12.05 6.26
C PHE A 253 5.28 11.09 5.92
N LEU A 254 5.16 10.66 4.66
CA LEU A 254 4.15 9.72 4.21
C LEU A 254 4.29 8.34 4.86
N LYS A 255 5.52 7.84 5.00
CA LYS A 255 5.79 6.57 5.70
C LYS A 255 5.39 6.64 7.18
N ASN A 256 5.67 7.76 7.84
CA ASN A 256 5.38 7.93 9.27
C ASN A 256 3.89 8.12 9.58
N ASN A 257 3.11 8.59 8.62
CA ASN A 257 1.66 8.82 8.75
C ASN A 257 0.83 7.75 8.00
N LEU A 258 1.45 6.64 7.61
CA LEU A 258 0.76 5.54 6.95
C LEU A 258 -0.08 4.76 7.97
N THR A 259 -1.36 4.57 7.65
CA THR A 259 -2.33 3.81 8.45
C THR A 259 -3.05 2.80 7.56
N SER A 260 -3.78 1.85 8.15
CA SER A 260 -4.63 0.91 7.39
C SER A 260 -5.64 1.65 6.51
N ASP A 261 -6.13 2.79 6.97
CA ASP A 261 -7.23 3.51 6.34
C ASP A 261 -6.78 4.26 5.07
N ASN A 262 -5.55 4.79 5.08
CA ASN A 262 -4.98 5.52 3.94
C ASN A 262 -4.04 4.67 3.07
N ALA A 263 -3.77 3.41 3.43
CA ALA A 263 -2.77 2.58 2.75
C ALA A 263 -3.07 2.32 1.27
N PHE A 264 -4.32 2.04 0.91
CA PHE A 264 -4.72 1.80 -0.49
C PHE A 264 -4.56 3.04 -1.37
N LEU A 265 -4.96 4.19 -0.83
CA LEU A 265 -4.76 5.46 -1.51
C LEU A 265 -3.27 5.73 -1.67
N LEU A 266 -2.49 5.64 -0.60
CA LEU A 266 -1.05 5.93 -0.64
C LEU A 266 -0.31 4.97 -1.58
N LEU A 267 -0.71 3.71 -1.65
CA LEU A 267 -0.20 2.74 -2.63
C LEU A 267 -0.44 3.21 -4.07
N THR A 268 -1.66 3.63 -4.39
CA THR A 268 -2.02 4.16 -5.71
C THR A 268 -1.12 5.34 -6.08
N GLN A 269 -0.88 6.24 -5.13
CA GLN A 269 -0.02 7.39 -5.36
C GLN A 269 1.47 7.02 -5.44
N ALA A 270 1.96 6.10 -4.60
CA ALA A 270 3.33 5.62 -4.64
C ALA A 270 3.65 5.01 -6.01
N ARG A 271 2.70 4.28 -6.60
CA ARG A 271 2.81 3.78 -7.97
C ARG A 271 2.83 4.92 -8.99
N LEU A 272 1.97 5.92 -8.84
CA LEU A 272 1.91 7.07 -9.75
C LEU A 272 3.22 7.88 -9.77
N PHE A 273 3.88 7.98 -8.62
CA PHE A 273 5.15 8.71 -8.46
C PHE A 273 6.40 7.85 -8.66
N ASP A 274 6.25 6.57 -9.03
CA ASP A 274 7.35 5.61 -9.18
C ASP A 274 8.22 5.53 -7.89
N GLU A 275 7.54 5.36 -6.75
CA GLU A 275 8.13 5.21 -5.42
C GLU A 275 8.02 3.76 -4.91
N PRO A 276 8.89 2.84 -5.37
CA PRO A 276 8.77 1.42 -5.06
C PRO A 276 8.94 1.10 -3.58
N GLN A 277 9.79 1.86 -2.87
CA GLN A 277 9.98 1.69 -1.43
C GLN A 277 8.73 2.07 -0.65
N LEU A 278 8.07 3.18 -1.01
CA LEU A 278 6.82 3.59 -0.38
C LEU A 278 5.71 2.58 -0.69
N ALA A 279 5.62 2.13 -1.95
CA ALA A 279 4.65 1.12 -2.36
C ALA A 279 4.81 -0.19 -1.58
N SER A 280 6.05 -0.66 -1.36
CA SER A 280 6.33 -1.84 -0.54
C SER A 280 5.81 -1.68 0.88
N VAL A 281 6.08 -0.55 1.53
CA VAL A 281 5.63 -0.27 2.91
C VAL A 281 4.09 -0.20 2.98
N CYS A 282 3.42 0.34 1.95
CA CYS A 282 1.97 0.33 1.85
C CYS A 282 1.43 -1.10 1.75
N LEU A 283 2.01 -1.93 0.87
CA LEU A 283 1.61 -3.32 0.70
C LEU A 283 1.81 -4.14 1.98
N ASP A 284 2.93 -3.96 2.69
CA ASP A 284 3.20 -4.64 3.96
C ASP A 284 2.19 -4.22 5.05
N THR A 285 1.73 -2.97 5.02
CA THR A 285 0.70 -2.47 5.93
C THR A 285 -0.67 -3.07 5.61
N ILE A 286 -1.03 -3.17 4.32
CA ILE A 286 -2.25 -3.84 3.84
C ILE A 286 -2.24 -5.32 4.23
N ASP A 287 -1.11 -6.01 4.10
CA ASP A 287 -1.02 -7.42 4.49
C ASP A 287 -1.15 -7.62 6.01
N ARG A 288 -0.63 -6.68 6.80
CA ARG A 288 -0.67 -6.75 8.26
C ARG A 288 -2.05 -6.46 8.82
N PHE A 289 -2.74 -5.47 8.27
CA PHE A 289 -4.04 -4.97 8.70
C PHE A 289 -5.08 -5.16 7.59
N THR A 290 -5.14 -6.37 7.03
CA THR A 290 -5.94 -6.64 5.82
C THR A 290 -7.41 -6.36 6.03
N THR A 291 -7.99 -6.76 7.16
CA THR A 291 -9.43 -6.59 7.38
C THR A 291 -9.80 -5.11 7.48
N GLU A 292 -9.01 -4.34 8.21
CA GLU A 292 -9.17 -2.90 8.40
C GLU A 292 -8.98 -2.17 7.07
N ALA A 293 -7.87 -2.44 6.37
CA ALA A 293 -7.53 -1.77 5.13
C ALA A 293 -8.58 -2.01 4.04
N PHE A 294 -9.06 -3.25 3.88
CA PHE A 294 -10.09 -3.52 2.89
C PHE A 294 -11.41 -2.84 3.23
N ASN A 295 -11.76 -2.71 4.52
CA ASN A 295 -12.99 -2.04 4.97
C ASN A 295 -12.93 -0.51 4.94
N ALA A 296 -11.75 0.08 4.80
CA ALA A 296 -11.58 1.52 4.66
C ALA A 296 -12.22 2.03 3.37
N ASP A 297 -12.79 3.23 3.42
CA ASP A 297 -13.45 3.86 2.26
C ASP A 297 -12.48 4.02 1.08
N GLY A 298 -11.22 4.34 1.38
CA GLY A 298 -10.15 4.52 0.39
C GLY A 298 -9.85 3.27 -0.45
N PHE A 299 -10.28 2.07 -0.04
CA PHE A 299 -10.17 0.87 -0.86
C PHE A 299 -11.01 0.97 -2.14
N THR A 300 -12.20 1.56 -2.08
CA THR A 300 -13.10 1.65 -3.24
C THR A 300 -12.66 2.68 -4.30
N ASP A 301 -11.71 3.53 -3.95
CA ASP A 301 -11.21 4.60 -4.83
C ASP A 301 -10.05 4.16 -5.76
N ILE A 302 -9.49 2.97 -5.54
CA ILE A 302 -8.33 2.46 -6.30
C ILE A 302 -8.70 2.06 -7.73
N ASP A 303 -7.74 2.14 -8.63
CA ASP A 303 -7.87 1.63 -10.00
C ASP A 303 -7.77 0.09 -10.07
N ILE A 304 -8.23 -0.46 -11.21
CA ILE A 304 -8.25 -1.90 -11.46
C ILE A 304 -6.85 -2.53 -11.40
N ASP A 305 -5.80 -1.84 -11.85
CA ASP A 305 -4.44 -2.38 -11.83
C ASP A 305 -3.94 -2.50 -10.38
N THR A 306 -4.24 -1.50 -9.54
CA THR A 306 -3.94 -1.53 -8.11
C THR A 306 -4.70 -2.67 -7.43
N LEU A 307 -5.99 -2.86 -7.76
CA LEU A 307 -6.78 -3.97 -7.24
C LEU A 307 -6.15 -5.33 -7.61
N MET A 308 -5.78 -5.53 -8.87
CA MET A 308 -5.17 -6.77 -9.35
C MET A 308 -3.87 -7.08 -8.61
N ILE A 309 -2.97 -6.09 -8.47
CA ILE A 309 -1.72 -6.25 -7.72
C ILE A 309 -1.98 -6.74 -6.30
N VAL A 310 -2.99 -6.20 -5.63
CA VAL A 310 -3.31 -6.61 -4.26
C VAL A 310 -3.93 -8.01 -4.24
N LEU A 311 -4.86 -8.31 -5.15
CA LEU A 311 -5.49 -9.64 -5.24
C LEU A 311 -4.55 -10.75 -5.71
N GLU A 312 -3.44 -10.44 -6.37
CA GLU A 312 -2.40 -11.43 -6.71
C GLU A 312 -1.58 -11.87 -5.50
N ARG A 313 -1.55 -11.07 -4.43
CA ARG A 313 -0.67 -11.33 -3.27
C ARG A 313 -1.08 -12.55 -2.48
N ASP A 314 -0.13 -13.45 -2.32
CA ASP A 314 -0.28 -14.58 -1.40
C ASP A 314 -0.16 -14.19 0.07
N THR A 315 0.23 -12.96 0.41
CA THR A 315 0.55 -12.54 1.78
C THR A 315 -0.64 -11.95 2.56
N LEU A 316 -1.78 -11.74 1.89
CA LEU A 316 -2.99 -11.17 2.50
C LEU A 316 -3.57 -12.06 3.61
N ARG A 317 -3.86 -11.46 4.78
CA ARG A 317 -4.38 -12.17 5.96
C ARG A 317 -5.90 -12.12 6.07
N VAL A 318 -6.58 -12.71 5.09
CA VAL A 318 -8.04 -12.65 4.98
C VAL A 318 -8.66 -13.93 4.43
N ARG A 319 -9.87 -14.26 4.90
CA ARG A 319 -10.68 -15.33 4.29
C ARG A 319 -11.15 -14.90 2.91
N GLU A 320 -11.11 -15.82 1.95
CA GLU A 320 -11.59 -15.56 0.58
C GLU A 320 -13.03 -15.07 0.56
N SER A 321 -13.89 -15.53 1.46
CA SER A 321 -15.28 -15.05 1.58
C SER A 321 -15.36 -13.56 1.91
N LYS A 322 -14.48 -13.06 2.77
CA LYS A 322 -14.36 -11.63 3.10
C LYS A 322 -13.69 -10.83 1.99
N LEU A 323 -12.68 -11.40 1.35
CA LEU A 323 -12.04 -10.80 0.19
C LEU A 323 -13.04 -10.59 -0.95
N PHE A 324 -13.86 -11.61 -1.24
CA PHE A 324 -14.92 -11.53 -2.23
C PHE A 324 -15.95 -10.45 -1.91
N GLN A 325 -16.36 -10.30 -0.65
CA GLN A 325 -17.24 -9.20 -0.22
C GLN A 325 -16.63 -7.82 -0.51
N ALA A 326 -15.33 -7.66 -0.27
CA ALA A 326 -14.65 -6.41 -0.59
C ALA A 326 -14.58 -6.19 -2.11
N VAL A 327 -14.24 -7.22 -2.90
CA VAL A 327 -14.22 -7.15 -4.38
C VAL A 327 -15.59 -6.77 -4.94
N LEU A 328 -16.69 -7.28 -4.37
CA LEU A 328 -18.04 -6.85 -4.71
C LEU A 328 -18.24 -5.36 -4.45
N ARG A 329 -17.93 -4.89 -3.24
CA ARG A 329 -18.03 -3.46 -2.88
C ARG A 329 -17.22 -2.57 -3.82
N TRP A 330 -16.01 -2.98 -4.20
CA TRP A 330 -15.22 -2.26 -5.20
C TRP A 330 -15.89 -2.23 -6.57
N SER A 331 -16.42 -3.38 -7.05
CA SER A 331 -17.09 -3.44 -8.35
C SER A 331 -18.36 -2.58 -8.43
N GLU A 332 -19.11 -2.45 -7.32
CA GLU A 332 -20.27 -1.56 -7.24
C GLU A 332 -19.84 -0.09 -7.39
N ALA A 333 -18.80 0.32 -6.65
CA ALA A 333 -18.24 1.65 -6.75
C ALA A 333 -17.69 1.92 -8.16
N GLU A 334 -17.07 0.92 -8.79
CA GLU A 334 -16.55 1.03 -10.14
C GLU A 334 -17.65 1.16 -11.20
N CYS A 335 -18.74 0.42 -11.08
CA CYS A 335 -19.91 0.60 -11.93
C CYS A 335 -20.45 2.03 -11.82
N VAL A 336 -20.61 2.54 -10.59
CA VAL A 336 -21.06 3.93 -10.35
C VAL A 336 -20.10 4.93 -10.97
N ARG A 337 -18.77 4.72 -10.83
CA ARG A 337 -17.73 5.56 -11.42
C ARG A 337 -17.80 5.61 -12.94
N GLN A 338 -18.11 4.48 -13.58
CA GLN A 338 -18.27 4.39 -15.03
C GLN A 338 -19.70 4.73 -15.52
N GLN A 339 -20.58 5.19 -14.63
CA GLN A 339 -21.98 5.51 -14.93
C GLN A 339 -22.79 4.31 -15.48
N LEU A 340 -22.44 3.11 -15.02
CA LEU A 340 -23.12 1.86 -15.35
C LEU A 340 -24.10 1.47 -14.22
N PRO A 341 -25.28 0.90 -14.54
CA PRO A 341 -26.16 0.36 -13.52
C PRO A 341 -25.49 -0.84 -12.84
N VAL A 342 -25.59 -0.90 -11.51
CA VAL A 342 -25.03 -1.99 -10.69
C VAL A 342 -25.84 -3.26 -10.97
N THR A 343 -25.31 -4.10 -11.85
CA THR A 343 -25.87 -5.39 -12.25
C THR A 343 -24.73 -6.41 -12.26
N PRO A 344 -25.00 -7.71 -12.01
CA PRO A 344 -23.94 -8.73 -12.00
C PRO A 344 -23.11 -8.78 -13.29
N GLU A 345 -23.75 -8.52 -14.43
CA GLU A 345 -23.10 -8.48 -15.74
C GLU A 345 -22.10 -7.31 -15.84
N ASN A 346 -22.51 -6.12 -15.41
CA ASN A 346 -21.63 -4.94 -15.40
C ASN A 346 -20.54 -5.06 -14.34
N GLN A 347 -20.84 -5.64 -13.18
CA GLN A 347 -19.84 -5.90 -12.14
C GLN A 347 -18.77 -6.87 -12.64
N ARG A 348 -19.18 -7.95 -13.33
CA ARG A 348 -18.23 -8.87 -13.96
C ARG A 348 -17.42 -8.18 -15.05
N LEU A 349 -18.03 -7.29 -15.84
CA LEU A 349 -17.35 -6.52 -16.89
C LEU A 349 -16.25 -5.62 -16.31
N VAL A 350 -16.55 -4.85 -15.25
CA VAL A 350 -15.57 -3.94 -14.64
C VAL A 350 -14.48 -4.66 -13.84
N LEU A 351 -14.80 -5.83 -13.28
CA LEU A 351 -13.81 -6.67 -12.60
C LEU A 351 -12.85 -7.35 -13.56
N GLY A 352 -13.31 -7.76 -14.75
CA GLY A 352 -12.48 -8.46 -15.74
C GLY A 352 -11.70 -9.63 -15.12
N ASP A 353 -10.39 -9.65 -15.35
CA ASP A 353 -9.49 -10.70 -14.86
C ASP A 353 -9.34 -10.71 -13.33
N ALA A 354 -9.62 -9.60 -12.64
CA ALA A 354 -9.50 -9.50 -11.19
C ALA A 354 -10.43 -10.48 -10.45
N LEU A 355 -11.59 -10.83 -11.05
CA LEU A 355 -12.50 -11.82 -10.48
C LEU A 355 -11.85 -13.21 -10.37
N SER A 356 -11.00 -13.57 -11.32
CA SER A 356 -10.31 -14.88 -11.33
C SER A 356 -9.24 -15.01 -10.24
N LEU A 357 -8.80 -13.89 -9.68
CA LEU A 357 -7.82 -13.84 -8.59
C LEU A 357 -8.44 -14.19 -7.23
N VAL A 358 -9.77 -14.16 -7.09
CA VAL A 358 -10.46 -14.65 -5.90
C VAL A 358 -10.41 -16.18 -5.87
N ARG A 359 -9.93 -16.75 -4.77
CA ARG A 359 -9.64 -18.19 -4.66
C ARG A 359 -10.85 -18.96 -4.13
N PHE A 360 -11.95 -18.94 -4.90
CA PHE A 360 -13.20 -19.62 -4.54
C PHE A 360 -13.03 -21.07 -4.02
N PRO A 361 -12.14 -21.92 -4.54
CA PRO A 361 -11.93 -23.29 -4.04
C PRO A 361 -11.54 -23.40 -2.56
N LEU A 362 -11.11 -22.30 -1.93
CA LEU A 362 -10.71 -22.23 -0.53
C LEU A 362 -11.84 -21.79 0.41
N MET A 363 -12.98 -21.35 -0.14
CA MET A 363 -14.16 -21.07 0.66
C MET A 363 -14.79 -22.37 1.18
N SER A 364 -15.52 -22.28 2.29
CA SER A 364 -16.40 -23.38 2.70
C SER A 364 -17.58 -23.55 1.72
N LYS A 365 -18.22 -24.72 1.74
CA LYS A 365 -19.43 -24.97 0.93
C LYS A 365 -20.52 -23.96 1.26
N GLU A 366 -20.66 -23.66 2.54
CA GLU A 366 -21.64 -22.71 3.08
C GLU A 366 -21.30 -21.28 2.65
N GLU A 367 -20.03 -20.87 2.72
CA GLU A 367 -19.59 -19.55 2.28
C GLU A 367 -19.78 -19.36 0.77
N PHE A 368 -19.43 -20.38 -0.03
CA PHE A 368 -19.58 -20.34 -1.49
C PHE A 368 -21.05 -20.29 -1.90
N THR A 369 -21.89 -21.14 -1.30
CA THR A 369 -23.32 -21.23 -1.63
C THR A 369 -24.11 -20.00 -1.20
N ALA A 370 -23.73 -19.34 -0.09
CA ALA A 370 -24.40 -18.14 0.40
C ALA A 370 -23.91 -16.85 -0.28
N GLY A 371 -22.73 -16.85 -0.90
CA GLY A 371 -22.15 -15.66 -1.53
C GLY A 371 -21.94 -15.84 -3.04
N PRO A 372 -20.75 -16.24 -3.50
CA PRO A 372 -20.41 -16.28 -4.92
C PRO A 372 -21.42 -17.00 -5.81
N ALA A 373 -21.97 -18.15 -5.37
CA ALA A 373 -22.92 -18.93 -6.17
C ALA A 373 -24.25 -18.21 -6.43
N GLN A 374 -24.65 -17.29 -5.53
CA GLN A 374 -25.89 -16.51 -5.65
C GLN A 374 -25.66 -15.10 -6.20
N SER A 375 -24.40 -14.68 -6.31
CA SER A 375 -24.04 -13.31 -6.71
C SER A 375 -24.37 -12.97 -8.17
N GLY A 376 -24.51 -13.97 -9.04
CA GLY A 376 -24.64 -13.79 -10.49
C GLY A 376 -23.32 -13.41 -11.19
N LEU A 377 -22.24 -13.16 -10.44
CA LEU A 377 -20.93 -12.82 -11.01
C LEU A 377 -20.25 -14.02 -11.65
N LEU A 378 -20.46 -15.24 -11.15
CA LEU A 378 -19.90 -16.46 -11.73
C LEU A 378 -20.86 -17.04 -12.77
N ASN A 379 -20.32 -17.50 -13.89
CA ASN A 379 -21.14 -18.16 -14.91
C ASN A 379 -21.54 -19.59 -14.46
N TYR A 380 -22.56 -20.15 -15.10
CA TYR A 380 -23.09 -21.46 -14.72
C TYR A 380 -22.03 -22.58 -14.78
N SER A 381 -21.11 -22.53 -15.74
CA SER A 381 -20.02 -23.50 -15.86
C SER A 381 -19.02 -23.39 -14.70
N GLU A 382 -18.64 -22.18 -14.30
CA GLU A 382 -17.76 -21.91 -13.16
C GLU A 382 -18.41 -22.42 -11.87
N VAL A 383 -19.67 -22.08 -11.63
CA VAL A 383 -20.44 -22.52 -10.46
C VAL A 383 -20.49 -24.06 -10.39
N LEU A 384 -20.84 -24.73 -11.49
CA LEU A 384 -20.86 -26.20 -11.54
C LEU A 384 -19.48 -26.83 -11.32
N SER A 385 -18.42 -26.23 -11.88
CA SER A 385 -17.05 -26.71 -11.70
C SER A 385 -16.62 -26.62 -10.23
N LEU A 386 -16.97 -25.53 -9.55
CA LEU A 386 -16.68 -25.33 -8.13
C LEU A 386 -17.52 -26.25 -7.24
N PHE A 387 -18.79 -26.48 -7.56
CA PHE A 387 -19.60 -27.49 -6.85
C PHE A 387 -19.00 -28.90 -6.97
N SER A 388 -18.56 -29.27 -8.17
CA SER A 388 -17.86 -30.54 -8.41
C SER A 388 -16.56 -30.61 -7.61
N TYR A 389 -15.79 -29.51 -7.55
CA TYR A 389 -14.60 -29.41 -6.71
C TYR A 389 -14.89 -29.65 -5.21
N PHE A 390 -16.01 -29.15 -4.70
CA PHE A 390 -16.38 -29.31 -3.29
C PHE A 390 -16.95 -30.69 -2.94
N ILE A 391 -17.50 -31.41 -3.91
CA ILE A 391 -18.23 -32.68 -3.68
C ILE A 391 -17.37 -33.90 -4.02
N LEU A 392 -16.61 -33.84 -5.13
CA LEU A 392 -15.91 -35.00 -5.67
C LEU A 392 -14.54 -35.22 -4.99
N ASN A 393 -14.17 -36.50 -4.87
CA ASN A 393 -12.83 -36.93 -4.46
C ASN A 393 -12.38 -38.07 -5.39
N PRO A 394 -11.29 -37.94 -6.17
CA PRO A 394 -10.32 -36.85 -6.17
C PRO A 394 -10.91 -35.52 -6.65
N LYS A 395 -10.36 -34.41 -6.13
CA LYS A 395 -10.83 -33.06 -6.51
C LYS A 395 -10.49 -32.78 -7.98
N PRO A 396 -11.46 -32.42 -8.82
CA PRO A 396 -11.22 -32.04 -10.21
C PRO A 396 -10.38 -30.77 -10.31
N ALA A 397 -9.70 -30.57 -11.44
CA ALA A 397 -9.05 -29.31 -11.74
C ALA A 397 -10.12 -28.21 -11.99
N VAL A 398 -9.83 -26.99 -11.53
CA VAL A 398 -10.70 -25.81 -11.71
C VAL A 398 -9.86 -24.63 -12.19
N GLY A 399 -10.51 -23.68 -12.88
CA GLY A 399 -9.85 -22.47 -13.41
C GLY A 399 -9.46 -21.42 -12.36
N PHE A 400 -9.43 -21.79 -11.08
CA PHE A 400 -9.17 -20.90 -9.96
C PHE A 400 -8.02 -21.43 -9.11
N GLN A 401 -7.28 -20.53 -8.47
CA GLN A 401 -6.18 -20.92 -7.59
C GLN A 401 -6.71 -21.70 -6.39
N THR A 402 -6.07 -22.84 -6.09
CA THR A 402 -6.42 -23.73 -4.97
C THR A 402 -5.43 -23.62 -3.81
N MET A 403 -4.48 -22.69 -3.89
CA MET A 403 -3.44 -22.49 -2.88
C MET A 403 -3.85 -21.39 -1.89
N PRO A 404 -3.89 -21.66 -0.58
CA PRO A 404 -4.21 -20.66 0.44
C PRO A 404 -3.36 -19.40 0.36
N ARG A 405 -4.00 -18.25 0.63
CA ARG A 405 -3.29 -17.02 1.01
C ARG A 405 -2.68 -17.18 2.41
N CYS A 406 -1.85 -16.24 2.78
CA CYS A 406 -0.86 -16.31 3.85
C CYS A 406 0.24 -17.36 3.63
N CYS A 407 0.76 -17.56 2.41
CA CYS A 407 2.15 -17.97 2.38
C CYS A 407 2.96 -16.74 2.80
N MET A 408 3.48 -16.73 4.03
CA MET A 408 4.42 -15.68 4.42
C MET A 408 5.53 -15.61 3.36
N THR A 409 6.15 -14.46 3.20
CA THR A 409 7.35 -14.28 2.37
C THR A 409 8.50 -15.23 2.73
N ASP A 410 8.38 -15.93 3.86
CA ASP A 410 9.24 -17.03 4.26
C ASP A 410 8.88 -18.32 3.54
N LYS A 411 9.89 -19.00 3.00
CA LYS A 411 9.74 -20.32 2.39
C LYS A 411 9.07 -21.27 3.37
N GLU A 412 8.07 -22.01 2.89
CA GLU A 412 7.40 -23.05 3.68
C GLU A 412 8.42 -24.01 4.29
N GLN A 413 8.28 -24.23 5.60
CA GLN A 413 9.14 -25.13 6.34
C GLN A 413 8.33 -26.33 6.83
N THR A 414 8.99 -27.48 6.91
CA THR A 414 8.41 -28.69 7.49
C THR A 414 9.36 -29.24 8.53
N VAL A 415 8.84 -29.50 9.72
CA VAL A 415 9.57 -30.26 10.73
C VAL A 415 9.13 -31.71 10.67
N CYS A 416 10.04 -32.64 10.37
CA CYS A 416 9.79 -34.07 10.42
C CYS A 416 10.37 -34.64 11.72
N ARG A 417 9.54 -35.29 12.55
CA ARG A 417 9.98 -35.81 13.86
C ARG A 417 10.43 -37.27 13.86
N PHE A 418 10.27 -38.01 12.77
CA PHE A 418 10.60 -39.45 12.70
C PHE A 418 11.71 -39.75 11.70
N GLN A 419 12.53 -40.76 12.02
CA GLN A 419 13.63 -41.19 11.16
C GLN A 419 13.28 -42.42 10.30
N HIS A 420 12.29 -43.20 10.72
CA HIS A 420 11.88 -44.41 10.02
C HIS A 420 10.37 -44.55 9.97
N THR A 421 9.89 -45.30 8.98
CA THR A 421 8.47 -45.57 8.75
C THR A 421 8.22 -47.06 8.80
N LYS A 422 7.22 -47.48 9.59
CA LYS A 422 6.67 -48.84 9.66
C LYS A 422 5.20 -48.83 9.27
N SER A 423 4.57 -49.99 9.13
CA SER A 423 3.15 -50.13 8.77
C SER A 423 2.35 -50.84 9.85
N LYS A 424 1.02 -50.85 9.67
CA LYS A 424 0.01 -51.47 10.56
C LYS A 424 -0.38 -50.62 11.77
N TRP A 425 -0.43 -49.30 11.60
CA TRP A 425 -1.00 -48.40 12.61
C TRP A 425 -2.53 -48.37 12.51
N GLY A 426 -3.21 -48.63 13.62
CA GLY A 426 -4.67 -48.77 13.67
C GLY A 426 -5.36 -47.53 14.21
N TYR A 427 -6.65 -47.38 13.89
CA TYR A 427 -7.49 -46.28 14.35
C TYR A 427 -8.75 -46.85 15.00
N PHE A 428 -8.85 -46.73 16.33
CA PHE A 428 -9.93 -47.34 17.13
C PHE A 428 -10.81 -46.29 17.81
N GLY A 429 -10.99 -45.12 17.16
CA GLY A 429 -11.88 -44.05 17.63
C GLY A 429 -11.25 -43.02 18.56
N THR A 430 -9.99 -43.20 18.97
CA THR A 430 -9.22 -42.18 19.70
C THR A 430 -8.36 -41.37 18.72
N SER A 431 -8.13 -40.09 19.05
CA SER A 431 -7.28 -39.22 18.24
C SER A 431 -5.80 -39.53 18.48
N ASP A 432 -5.00 -39.47 17.43
CA ASP A 432 -3.54 -39.40 17.55
C ASP A 432 -3.15 -38.02 18.06
N ARG A 433 -2.43 -37.95 19.18
CA ARG A 433 -2.09 -36.67 19.84
C ARG A 433 -0.61 -36.57 20.17
N ILE A 434 -0.01 -35.41 19.88
CA ILE A 434 1.37 -35.09 20.27
C ILE A 434 1.45 -33.63 20.72
N ARG A 435 2.13 -33.38 21.84
CA ARG A 435 2.38 -32.01 22.31
C ARG A 435 3.65 -31.48 21.68
N PHE A 436 3.65 -30.19 21.34
CA PHE A 436 4.84 -29.50 20.87
C PHE A 436 4.91 -28.07 21.43
N SER A 437 6.14 -27.54 21.45
CA SER A 437 6.43 -26.13 21.70
C SER A 437 7.59 -25.71 20.82
N VAL A 438 7.63 -24.42 20.48
CA VAL A 438 8.67 -23.81 19.65
C VAL A 438 9.37 -22.70 20.42
N ASP A 439 10.63 -22.44 20.11
CA ASP A 439 11.42 -21.40 20.78
C ASP A 439 11.13 -19.98 20.27
N ARG A 440 10.35 -19.85 19.20
CA ARG A 440 9.94 -18.57 18.62
C ARG A 440 8.54 -18.62 18.03
N ARG A 441 8.02 -17.46 17.66
CA ARG A 441 6.74 -17.32 16.98
C ARG A 441 6.83 -17.99 15.61
N ILE A 442 5.83 -18.79 15.28
CA ILE A 442 5.64 -19.36 13.94
C ILE A 442 4.16 -19.34 13.58
N PHE A 443 3.85 -19.53 12.31
CA PHE A 443 2.49 -19.74 11.84
C PHE A 443 2.34 -21.16 11.29
N LEU A 444 1.51 -21.97 11.94
CA LEU A 444 1.29 -23.36 11.57
C LEU A 444 0.21 -23.46 10.49
N LEU A 445 0.54 -24.06 9.35
CA LEU A 445 -0.40 -24.32 8.25
C LEU A 445 -1.19 -25.60 8.47
N GLY A 446 -0.56 -26.64 9.00
CA GLY A 446 -1.17 -27.97 9.06
C GLY A 446 -0.21 -29.10 9.43
N TYR A 447 -0.67 -30.32 9.21
CA TYR A 447 0.04 -31.55 9.53
C TYR A 447 0.35 -32.34 8.26
N GLY A 448 1.53 -32.95 8.19
CA GLY A 448 1.74 -34.09 7.31
C GLY A 448 1.42 -35.37 8.07
N VAL A 449 0.65 -36.26 7.45
CA VAL A 449 0.16 -37.52 8.04
C VAL A 449 0.48 -38.70 7.15
N TYR A 450 0.63 -39.89 7.72
CA TYR A 450 0.88 -41.09 6.93
C TYR A 450 -0.42 -41.71 6.40
N GLY A 451 -0.36 -42.24 5.17
CA GLY A 451 -1.46 -42.95 4.51
C GLY A 451 -1.43 -44.47 4.65
N SER A 452 -2.33 -45.16 3.95
CA SER A 452 -2.43 -46.62 3.98
C SER A 452 -1.36 -47.31 3.12
N THR A 453 -1.07 -48.57 3.44
CA THR A 453 -0.30 -49.45 2.55
C THR A 453 -1.17 -50.13 1.49
N GLN A 454 -2.50 -49.99 1.58
CA GLN A 454 -3.48 -50.62 0.69
C GLN A 454 -4.01 -49.58 -0.30
N GLU A 455 -4.09 -49.94 -1.58
CA GLU A 455 -4.65 -49.11 -2.63
C GLU A 455 -5.98 -49.66 -3.16
N PRO A 456 -6.99 -48.82 -3.43
CA PRO A 456 -7.14 -47.42 -3.00
C PRO A 456 -7.72 -47.34 -1.59
N ALA A 457 -7.12 -46.53 -0.71
CA ALA A 457 -7.63 -46.25 0.63
C ALA A 457 -8.04 -44.79 0.77
N ILE A 458 -9.20 -44.53 1.36
CA ILE A 458 -9.69 -43.18 1.66
C ILE A 458 -9.73 -43.02 3.17
N TYR A 459 -9.25 -41.88 3.65
CA TYR A 459 -9.35 -41.48 5.05
C TYR A 459 -10.27 -40.28 5.20
N GLU A 460 -11.15 -40.32 6.18
CA GLU A 460 -11.77 -39.11 6.76
C GLU A 460 -10.97 -38.71 7.98
N VAL A 461 -10.55 -37.44 8.06
CA VAL A 461 -9.73 -36.94 9.15
C VAL A 461 -10.22 -35.61 9.67
N THR A 462 -10.31 -35.51 10.99
CA THR A 462 -10.46 -34.23 11.69
C THR A 462 -9.15 -33.88 12.36
N VAL A 463 -8.53 -32.77 11.94
CA VAL A 463 -7.32 -32.21 12.56
C VAL A 463 -7.70 -31.05 13.48
N GLU A 464 -7.07 -30.99 14.64
CA GLU A 464 -7.25 -29.94 15.63
C GLU A 464 -5.90 -29.50 16.17
N LEU A 465 -5.77 -28.20 16.43
CA LEU A 465 -4.69 -27.61 17.22
C LEU A 465 -5.30 -27.11 18.53
N ILE A 466 -4.76 -27.57 19.66
CA ILE A 466 -5.32 -27.30 20.98
C ILE A 466 -4.28 -26.59 21.83
N HIS A 467 -4.65 -25.51 22.50
CA HIS A 467 -3.79 -24.88 23.51
C HIS A 467 -3.80 -25.74 24.78
N THR A 468 -2.70 -26.44 25.06
CA THR A 468 -2.66 -27.52 26.06
C THR A 468 -3.04 -27.05 27.47
N ALA A 469 -2.64 -25.84 27.87
CA ALA A 469 -2.95 -25.33 29.21
C ALA A 469 -4.44 -24.99 29.40
N SER A 470 -5.11 -24.51 28.35
CA SER A 470 -6.52 -24.09 28.43
C SER A 470 -7.53 -25.14 27.92
N GLY A 471 -7.07 -26.13 27.15
CA GLY A 471 -7.94 -27.05 26.41
C GLY A 471 -8.69 -26.43 25.23
N LYS A 472 -8.54 -25.13 24.95
CA LYS A 472 -9.21 -24.45 23.84
C LYS A 472 -8.66 -24.92 22.48
N VAL A 473 -9.57 -25.28 21.57
CA VAL A 473 -9.25 -25.53 20.16
C VAL A 473 -8.99 -24.18 19.47
N ILE A 474 -7.80 -24.03 18.89
CA ILE A 474 -7.36 -22.82 18.18
C ILE A 474 -7.65 -22.90 16.70
N ALA A 475 -7.38 -24.06 16.10
CA ALA A 475 -7.63 -24.31 14.69
C ALA A 475 -8.18 -25.73 14.51
N THR A 476 -9.09 -25.90 13.55
CA THR A 476 -9.67 -27.20 13.23
C THR A 476 -9.97 -27.28 11.73
N ASN A 477 -9.83 -28.48 11.17
CA ASN A 477 -10.33 -28.77 9.84
C ASN A 477 -10.76 -30.24 9.73
N ALA A 478 -11.93 -30.47 9.11
CA ALA A 478 -12.41 -31.81 8.78
C ALA A 478 -12.32 -31.99 7.27
N THR A 479 -11.52 -32.97 6.84
CA THR A 479 -11.21 -33.22 5.42
C THR A 479 -11.06 -34.71 5.16
N SER A 480 -10.98 -35.09 3.88
CA SER A 480 -10.61 -36.44 3.48
C SER A 480 -9.44 -36.42 2.49
N PHE A 481 -8.69 -37.52 2.43
CA PHE A 481 -7.64 -37.71 1.45
C PHE A 481 -7.62 -39.16 0.98
N SER A 482 -7.18 -39.37 -0.27
CA SER A 482 -6.96 -40.69 -0.85
C SER A 482 -5.46 -41.01 -0.82
N CYS A 483 -5.16 -42.28 -0.58
CA CYS A 483 -3.80 -42.78 -0.58
C CYS A 483 -3.54 -43.59 -1.86
N ASP A 484 -2.42 -43.28 -2.52
CA ASP A 484 -1.63 -44.32 -3.19
C ASP A 484 -0.94 -45.15 -2.08
N GLY A 485 -0.33 -46.29 -2.30
CA GLY A 485 0.23 -47.11 -1.22
C GLY A 485 1.57 -46.58 -0.69
N SER A 486 1.93 -45.33 -0.97
CA SER A 486 3.26 -44.81 -0.69
C SER A 486 3.49 -44.52 0.78
N LYS A 487 4.77 -44.45 1.13
CA LYS A 487 5.25 -44.04 2.46
C LYS A 487 5.30 -42.53 2.62
N TYR A 488 4.89 -41.75 1.62
CA TYR A 488 4.91 -40.30 1.68
C TYR A 488 3.83 -39.78 2.63
N THR A 489 4.04 -38.56 3.10
CA THR A 489 3.09 -37.86 3.95
C THR A 489 2.07 -37.11 3.12
N TYR A 490 0.84 -37.10 3.61
CA TYR A 490 -0.30 -36.40 3.03
C TYR A 490 -0.57 -35.17 3.87
N ARG A 491 -0.83 -34.05 3.19
CA ARG A 491 -0.93 -32.75 3.84
C ARG A 491 -2.35 -32.45 4.22
N LEU A 492 -2.58 -32.20 5.51
CA LEU A 492 -3.86 -31.79 6.08
C LEU A 492 -3.70 -30.37 6.62
N MET A 493 -4.27 -29.41 5.90
CA MET A 493 -4.11 -27.98 6.17
C MET A 493 -5.27 -27.45 7.02
N PHE A 494 -5.01 -26.47 7.88
CA PHE A 494 -6.04 -25.67 8.51
C PHE A 494 -6.67 -24.70 7.51
N LYS A 495 -7.87 -24.21 7.83
CA LYS A 495 -8.55 -23.18 7.03
C LYS A 495 -7.88 -21.81 7.17
N GLU A 496 -7.23 -21.55 8.30
CA GLU A 496 -6.50 -20.34 8.62
C GLU A 496 -5.18 -20.73 9.29
N LEU A 497 -4.15 -19.89 9.12
CA LEU A 497 -2.89 -20.08 9.83
C LEU A 497 -3.11 -19.99 11.34
N ALA A 498 -2.61 -20.97 12.07
CA ALA A 498 -2.63 -20.91 13.52
C ALA A 498 -1.34 -20.26 14.03
N GLU A 499 -1.49 -19.14 14.75
CA GLU A 499 -0.36 -18.50 15.42
C GLU A 499 0.11 -19.34 16.61
N ILE A 500 1.40 -19.68 16.60
CA ILE A 500 2.05 -20.43 17.67
C ILE A 500 3.00 -19.48 18.41
N LEU A 501 2.74 -19.28 19.70
CA LEU A 501 3.55 -18.41 20.54
C LEU A 501 4.81 -19.13 21.06
N PRO A 502 5.94 -18.41 21.20
CA PRO A 502 7.16 -18.98 21.77
C PRO A 502 6.91 -19.62 23.15
N ASN A 503 7.52 -20.79 23.36
CA ASN A 503 7.52 -21.55 24.62
C ASN A 503 6.13 -21.90 25.17
N THR A 504 5.09 -21.76 24.35
CA THR A 504 3.72 -22.18 24.67
C THR A 504 3.52 -23.61 24.17
N ILE A 505 2.84 -24.43 24.98
CA ILE A 505 2.62 -25.85 24.65
C ILE A 505 1.27 -26.00 23.96
N TYR A 506 1.30 -26.61 22.79
CA TYR A 506 0.13 -26.94 21.99
C TYR A 506 0.05 -28.45 21.77
N THR A 507 -1.16 -28.99 21.68
CA THR A 507 -1.42 -30.39 21.34
C THR A 507 -1.89 -30.44 19.89
N ALA A 508 -1.10 -31.08 19.03
CA ALA A 508 -1.51 -31.46 17.68
C ALA A 508 -2.33 -32.75 17.77
N SER A 509 -3.54 -32.73 17.20
CA SER A 509 -4.51 -33.82 17.27
C SER A 509 -5.04 -34.15 15.88
N ALA A 510 -5.04 -35.43 15.52
CA ALA A 510 -5.60 -35.93 14.28
C ALA A 510 -6.46 -37.18 14.56
N THR A 511 -7.73 -37.11 14.20
CA THR A 511 -8.69 -38.20 14.38
C THR A 511 -9.01 -38.81 13.03
N PHE A 512 -8.59 -40.04 12.80
CA PHE A 512 -8.74 -40.73 11.52
C PHE A 512 -9.91 -41.73 11.56
N LYS A 513 -10.59 -41.85 10.42
CA LYS A 513 -11.45 -42.98 10.07
C LYS A 513 -10.96 -43.55 8.74
N GLY A 514 -10.44 -44.77 8.78
CA GLY A 514 -9.89 -45.43 7.61
C GLY A 514 -9.12 -46.71 7.97
N PRO A 515 -8.50 -47.36 6.98
CA PRO A 515 -7.75 -48.60 7.17
C PRO A 515 -6.43 -48.37 7.92
N TYR A 516 -5.68 -49.44 8.17
CA TYR A 516 -4.35 -49.34 8.77
C TYR A 516 -3.40 -48.48 7.92
N SER A 517 -2.60 -47.65 8.58
CA SER A 517 -1.64 -46.75 7.94
C SER A 517 -0.18 -47.10 8.22
N TYR A 518 0.71 -46.42 7.51
CA TYR A 518 2.10 -46.25 7.95
C TYR A 518 2.15 -45.41 9.23
N TYR A 519 3.21 -45.58 10.02
CA TYR A 519 3.51 -44.72 11.17
C TYR A 519 5.02 -44.54 11.32
N GLY A 520 5.40 -43.48 12.02
CA GLY A 520 6.81 -43.18 12.26
C GLY A 520 7.36 -43.90 13.47
N THR A 521 8.66 -44.17 13.46
CA THR A 521 9.43 -44.72 14.59
C THR A 521 10.78 -44.02 14.70
N LYS A 522 11.47 -44.21 15.84
CA LYS A 522 12.69 -43.46 16.21
C LYS A 522 12.43 -41.96 16.20
N GLY A 523 11.39 -41.56 16.93
CA GLY A 523 11.00 -40.17 17.01
C GLY A 523 11.98 -39.31 17.80
N MET A 524 12.07 -38.05 17.43
CA MET A 524 12.99 -37.08 17.99
C MET A 524 12.22 -36.12 18.92
N LYS A 525 12.62 -36.07 20.19
CA LYS A 525 12.04 -35.14 21.18
C LYS A 525 12.38 -33.68 20.92
N THR A 526 13.44 -33.43 20.15
CA THR A 526 13.86 -32.09 19.77
C THR A 526 14.34 -32.13 18.33
N VAL A 527 13.82 -31.22 17.51
CA VAL A 527 14.19 -31.10 16.10
C VAL A 527 14.53 -29.64 15.82
N MET A 528 15.66 -29.42 15.16
CA MET A 528 16.07 -28.10 14.68
C MET A 528 15.75 -28.04 13.18
N VAL A 529 15.02 -27.01 12.76
CA VAL A 529 14.74 -26.75 11.35
C VAL A 529 15.56 -25.54 10.91
N ASP A 530 16.34 -25.70 9.84
CA ASP A 530 17.09 -24.62 9.22
C ASP A 530 16.14 -23.84 8.30
N CYS A 531 15.84 -22.59 8.66
CA CYS A 531 14.96 -21.73 7.87
C CYS A 531 15.81 -20.83 6.95
N ASP A 532 15.62 -20.97 5.64
CA ASP A 532 16.44 -20.35 4.59
C ASP A 532 16.43 -18.80 4.60
N SER A 533 15.49 -18.16 5.31
CA SER A 533 15.24 -16.71 5.27
C SER A 533 16.20 -15.83 6.09
N GLY A 534 17.37 -16.32 6.54
CA GLY A 534 18.26 -15.54 7.42
C GLY A 534 17.74 -15.37 8.86
N ASN A 535 16.55 -15.90 9.17
CA ASN A 535 15.91 -15.83 10.49
C ASN A 535 16.51 -16.82 11.51
N GLY A 536 17.45 -17.69 11.12
CA GLY A 536 18.09 -18.68 11.99
C GLY A 536 17.29 -19.97 12.14
N LYS A 537 17.74 -20.87 13.03
CA LYS A 537 17.11 -22.19 13.23
C LYS A 537 15.90 -22.10 14.15
N VAL A 538 14.82 -22.84 13.85
CA VAL A 538 13.66 -23.00 14.74
C VAL A 538 13.81 -24.30 15.53
N LYS A 539 13.64 -24.24 16.85
CA LYS A 539 13.70 -25.42 17.72
C LYS A 539 12.31 -25.90 18.10
N PHE A 540 11.93 -27.08 17.62
CA PHE A 540 10.75 -27.79 18.08
C PHE A 540 11.12 -28.72 19.24
N LYS A 541 10.29 -28.72 20.27
CA LYS A 541 10.31 -29.71 21.36
C LYS A 541 9.00 -30.47 21.37
N PHE A 542 9.06 -31.80 21.30
CA PHE A 542 7.91 -32.68 21.32
C PHE A 542 7.80 -33.40 22.67
N SER A 543 6.59 -33.59 23.16
CA SER A 543 6.30 -34.41 24.34
C SER A 543 5.02 -35.22 24.14
N SER A 544 4.94 -36.40 24.75
CA SER A 544 3.77 -37.26 24.63
C SER A 544 2.59 -36.68 25.42
N GLU A 545 1.40 -36.75 24.86
CA GLU A 545 0.15 -36.46 25.58
C GLU A 545 -0.14 -37.62 26.55
N LEU A 546 -0.59 -37.31 27.78
CA LEU A 546 -1.01 -38.34 28.74
C LEU A 546 -2.49 -38.66 28.48
N GLY A 547 -2.84 -39.95 28.36
CA GLY A 547 -4.21 -40.39 28.12
C GLY A 547 -4.48 -40.73 26.65
N ASP A 548 -5.62 -40.29 26.11
CA ASP A 548 -6.12 -40.66 24.78
C ASP A 548 -5.29 -40.04 23.65
N ASN A 549 -4.28 -40.77 23.18
CA ASN A 549 -3.37 -40.36 22.11
C ASN A 549 -3.23 -41.40 20.98
N ASN A 550 -4.10 -42.41 20.95
CA ASN A 550 -4.07 -43.55 20.02
C ASN A 550 -2.68 -44.24 19.93
N GLY A 551 -1.88 -44.18 21.00
CA GLY A 551 -0.52 -44.72 21.03
C GLY A 551 0.55 -43.78 20.45
N THR A 552 0.15 -42.64 19.87
CA THR A 552 1.10 -41.65 19.36
C THR A 552 1.90 -41.04 20.51
N SER A 553 3.22 -41.14 20.38
CA SER A 553 4.18 -40.70 21.39
C SER A 553 5.35 -39.98 20.73
N THR A 554 6.29 -39.50 21.54
CA THR A 554 7.56 -38.95 21.04
C THR A 554 8.42 -39.97 20.30
N GLU A 555 8.25 -41.27 20.51
CA GLU A 555 9.10 -42.32 19.94
C GLU A 555 8.49 -42.95 18.67
N GLU A 556 7.16 -43.09 18.63
CA GLU A 556 6.43 -43.67 17.50
C GLU A 556 5.00 -43.13 17.36
N GLY A 557 4.44 -43.21 16.15
CA GLY A 557 3.02 -42.90 15.89
C GLY A 557 2.77 -42.01 14.66
N GLN A 558 1.63 -41.31 14.69
CA GLN A 558 1.17 -40.39 13.64
C GLN A 558 1.64 -38.95 13.85
N ILE A 559 1.23 -38.08 12.92
CA ILE A 559 1.64 -36.67 12.83
C ILE A 559 3.17 -36.58 12.73
N PRO A 560 3.77 -37.17 11.68
CA PRO A 560 5.20 -37.07 11.44
C PRO A 560 5.67 -35.63 11.22
N GLU A 561 4.80 -34.78 10.68
CA GLU A 561 5.18 -33.48 10.16
C GLU A 561 4.28 -32.36 10.66
N LEU A 562 4.90 -31.24 11.04
CA LEU A 562 4.22 -29.95 11.19
C LEU A 562 4.73 -29.02 10.09
N ILE A 563 3.79 -28.41 9.37
CA ILE A 563 4.06 -27.54 8.22
C ILE A 563 3.83 -26.11 8.68
N PHE A 564 4.82 -25.23 8.55
CA PHE A 564 4.80 -23.90 9.14
C PHE A 564 5.55 -22.83 8.33
N TYR A 565 5.28 -21.57 8.65
CA TYR A 565 6.07 -20.39 8.29
C TYR A 565 6.70 -19.77 9.53
N THR A 566 7.88 -19.14 9.37
CA THR A 566 8.54 -18.36 10.43
C THR A 566 8.07 -16.92 10.52
#